data_AF-A0A136KV66-F1
#
_entry.id   AF-A0A136KV66-F1
#
_cell.length_a   1.000
_cell.length_b   1.000
_cell.length_c   1.000
_cell.angle_alpha   90.00
_cell.angle_beta   90.00
_cell.angle_gamma   90.00
#
_symmetry.space_group_name_H-M   'P 1'
#
loop_
_entity.id
_entity.type
_entity.pdbx_description
1 polymer ?
#
loop_
_entity_poly.entity_id
_entity_poly.type
_entity_poly.pdbx_seq_one_letter_code
_entity_poly.pdbx_strand_id
1 'polypeptide(L)'
;MTNLIDKETYQQANQQLPNIDLIKRHIGYLSPDLISVKFKSDSDFPIAAVCFQDASRTLSESRFALLEALACKIWYLEKVNPKDEDNAIFFVRFYSDDVALRLYSAAEHLAKAVVFMLDISDEKIKNTRTGSRFGKVRKILLQTHSDHIITKSLDELYRSKEWKTTIKYRDSWVHNQPPIIKGTGMVFERKNRWLISESGSKLGIGAGDEPKYSVDNLLSFVKPALFQFTEKLASVVGFYVKELEKKGITITENGMQVSILKSRAG
;
A
#
# COMPACT_ATOMS: atom_id res chain seq x y z
N MET A 1 5.57 17.79 -19.19
CA MET A 1 5.67 18.41 -17.85
C MET A 1 7.09 18.87 -17.68
N THR A 2 7.28 20.17 -17.51
CA THR A 2 8.56 20.85 -17.34
C THR A 2 9.29 20.31 -16.11
N ASN A 3 10.53 19.85 -16.28
CA ASN A 3 11.44 19.37 -15.24
C ASN A 3 11.73 20.47 -14.22
N LEU A 4 10.87 20.66 -13.22
CA LEU A 4 11.12 21.57 -12.11
C LEU A 4 12.19 21.02 -11.16
N ILE A 5 12.29 19.69 -11.05
CA ILE A 5 13.30 19.02 -10.23
C ILE A 5 14.35 18.41 -11.15
N ASP A 6 15.61 18.64 -10.81
CA ASP A 6 16.74 18.14 -11.59
C ASP A 6 16.91 16.61 -11.49
N LYS A 7 17.64 16.04 -12.45
CA LYS A 7 17.85 14.59 -12.57
C LYS A 7 18.63 14.00 -11.38
N GLU A 8 19.59 14.73 -10.82
CA GLU A 8 20.39 14.28 -9.67
C GLU A 8 19.50 14.13 -8.44
N THR A 9 18.67 15.13 -8.16
CA THR A 9 17.68 15.10 -7.06
C THR A 9 16.72 13.90 -7.19
N TYR A 10 16.20 13.66 -8.40
CA TYR A 10 15.34 12.50 -8.65
C TYR A 10 16.07 11.17 -8.43
N GLN A 11 17.34 11.07 -8.84
CA GLN A 11 18.15 9.87 -8.63
C GLN A 11 18.41 9.62 -7.15
N GLN A 12 18.77 10.67 -6.39
CA GLN A 12 18.96 10.61 -4.94
C GLN A 12 17.68 10.18 -4.21
N ALA A 13 16.52 10.72 -4.61
CA ALA A 13 15.23 10.31 -4.06
C ALA A 13 14.89 8.85 -4.41
N ASN A 14 15.15 8.42 -5.65
CA ASN A 14 14.85 7.07 -6.10
C ASN A 14 15.67 5.98 -5.39
N GLN A 15 16.92 6.28 -5.01
CA GLN A 15 17.78 5.37 -4.22
C GLN A 15 17.21 5.07 -2.84
N GLN A 16 16.29 5.89 -2.34
CA GLN A 16 15.65 5.72 -1.04
C GLN A 16 14.40 4.83 -1.08
N LEU A 17 14.00 4.32 -2.24
CA LEU A 17 12.74 3.59 -2.43
C LEU A 17 12.98 2.09 -2.63
N PRO A 18 11.99 1.23 -2.32
CA PRO A 18 12.14 -0.19 -2.57
C PRO A 18 12.22 -0.48 -4.08
N ASN A 19 12.99 -1.50 -4.45
CA ASN A 19 12.99 -2.02 -5.82
C ASN A 19 11.74 -2.89 -6.02
N ILE A 20 10.96 -2.58 -7.06
CA ILE A 20 9.72 -3.29 -7.41
C ILE A 20 9.82 -4.09 -8.71
N ASP A 21 11.00 -4.16 -9.32
CA ASP A 21 11.22 -4.79 -10.63
C ASP A 21 10.89 -6.28 -10.60
N LEU A 22 11.24 -6.98 -9.53
CA LEU A 22 10.94 -8.41 -9.39
C LEU A 22 9.42 -8.66 -9.41
N ILE A 23 8.65 -7.83 -8.68
CA ILE A 23 7.19 -7.90 -8.64
C ILE A 23 6.63 -7.62 -10.03
N LYS A 24 7.12 -6.56 -10.70
CA LYS A 24 6.70 -6.20 -12.06
C LYS A 24 6.97 -7.31 -13.07
N ARG A 25 8.14 -7.97 -12.99
CA ARG A 25 8.49 -9.09 -13.89
C ARG A 25 7.57 -10.29 -13.68
N HIS A 26 7.29 -10.65 -12.42
CA HIS A 26 6.41 -11.79 -12.13
C HIS A 26 4.94 -11.55 -12.48
N ILE A 27 4.46 -10.31 -12.33
CA ILE A 27 3.03 -10.00 -12.48
C ILE A 27 2.69 -9.43 -13.86
N GLY A 28 3.63 -8.73 -14.50
CA GLY A 28 3.40 -8.00 -15.74
C GLY A 28 3.02 -8.88 -16.92
N TYR A 29 3.37 -10.16 -16.88
CA TYR A 29 3.07 -11.14 -17.92
C TYR A 29 1.95 -12.11 -17.57
N LEU A 30 1.31 -11.96 -16.40
CA LEU A 30 0.18 -12.81 -16.05
C LEU A 30 -0.97 -12.55 -17.02
N SER A 31 -1.45 -13.60 -17.67
CA SER A 31 -2.68 -13.57 -18.47
C SER A 31 -3.70 -14.50 -17.81
N PRO A 32 -4.82 -13.98 -17.27
CA PRO A 32 -5.85 -14.83 -16.67
C PRO A 32 -6.41 -15.85 -17.67
N ASP A 33 -6.50 -15.50 -18.95
CA ASP A 33 -6.99 -16.40 -20.00
C ASP A 33 -6.09 -17.63 -20.19
N LEU A 34 -4.78 -17.39 -20.32
CA LEU A 34 -3.80 -18.48 -20.46
C LEU A 34 -3.69 -19.32 -19.18
N ILE A 35 -3.80 -18.67 -18.01
CA ILE A 35 -3.82 -19.38 -16.73
C ILE A 35 -5.04 -20.30 -16.67
N SER A 36 -6.22 -19.83 -17.08
CA SER A 36 -7.48 -20.57 -17.02
C SER A 36 -7.43 -21.92 -17.76
N VAL A 37 -6.61 -22.06 -18.79
CA VAL A 37 -6.40 -23.33 -19.52
C VAL A 37 -5.96 -24.49 -18.60
N LYS A 38 -5.33 -24.18 -17.46
CA LYS A 38 -4.83 -25.17 -16.49
C LYS A 38 -5.72 -25.38 -15.26
N PHE A 39 -6.83 -24.66 -15.17
CA PHE A 39 -7.75 -24.72 -14.05
C PHE A 39 -9.14 -25.16 -14.53
N LYS A 40 -9.98 -25.61 -13.59
CA LYS A 40 -11.38 -25.93 -13.91
C LYS A 40 -12.16 -24.66 -14.24
N SER A 41 -13.24 -24.80 -14.99
CA SER A 41 -14.10 -23.68 -15.41
C SER A 41 -14.75 -22.92 -14.25
N ASP A 42 -14.88 -23.55 -13.09
CA ASP A 42 -15.42 -22.98 -11.85
C ASP A 42 -14.34 -22.45 -10.90
N SER A 43 -13.07 -22.44 -11.31
CA SER A 43 -11.96 -21.99 -10.49
C SER A 43 -11.77 -20.47 -10.57
N ASP A 44 -11.77 -19.81 -9.43
CA ASP A 44 -11.45 -18.38 -9.34
C ASP A 44 -9.94 -18.08 -9.30
N PHE A 45 -9.08 -19.10 -9.28
CA PHE A 45 -7.63 -18.94 -9.20
C PHE A 45 -7.06 -17.97 -10.27
N PRO A 46 -7.49 -18.00 -11.55
CA PRO A 46 -7.03 -17.04 -12.56
C PRO A 46 -7.41 -15.58 -12.24
N ILE A 47 -8.48 -15.33 -11.49
CA ILE A 47 -8.90 -13.99 -11.06
C ILE A 47 -7.88 -13.39 -10.08
N ALA A 48 -7.17 -14.22 -9.31
CA ALA A 48 -6.11 -13.78 -8.43
C ALA A 48 -5.00 -13.03 -9.20
N ALA A 49 -4.70 -13.43 -10.44
CA ALA A 49 -3.73 -12.74 -11.30
C ALA A 49 -4.09 -11.27 -11.53
N VAL A 50 -5.36 -10.99 -11.82
CA VAL A 50 -5.88 -9.62 -12.03
C VAL A 50 -5.74 -8.81 -10.74
N CYS A 51 -6.07 -9.41 -9.60
CA CYS A 51 -5.94 -8.74 -8.31
C CYS A 51 -4.47 -8.46 -7.94
N PHE A 52 -3.53 -9.35 -8.29
CA PHE A 52 -2.10 -9.09 -8.13
C PHE A 52 -1.61 -7.97 -9.05
N GLN A 53 -2.10 -7.89 -10.29
CA GLN A 53 -1.81 -6.77 -11.20
C GLN A 53 -2.29 -5.44 -10.63
N ASP A 54 -3.50 -5.38 -10.09
CA ASP A 54 -4.02 -4.17 -9.45
C ASP A 54 -3.21 -3.77 -8.21
N ALA A 55 -2.85 -4.74 -7.36
CA ALA A 55 -1.98 -4.49 -6.21
C ALA A 55 -0.61 -3.95 -6.63
N SER A 56 -0.01 -4.51 -7.68
CA SER A 56 1.29 -4.09 -8.23
C SER A 56 1.24 -2.70 -8.87
N ARG A 57 0.16 -2.38 -9.61
CA ARG A 57 -0.08 -1.06 -10.18
C ARG A 57 -0.20 -0.02 -9.08
N THR A 58 -1.04 -0.28 -8.08
CA THR A 58 -1.25 0.61 -6.94
C THR A 58 0.04 0.80 -6.12
N LEU A 59 0.85 -0.25 -5.95
CA LEU A 59 2.20 -0.14 -5.36
C LEU A 59 3.12 0.75 -6.20
N SER A 60 3.10 0.61 -7.53
CA SER A 60 3.92 1.43 -8.42
C SER A 60 3.56 2.91 -8.31
N GLU A 61 2.27 3.22 -8.25
CA GLU A 61 1.76 4.58 -8.02
C GLU A 61 2.16 5.11 -6.63
N SER A 62 2.04 4.28 -5.59
CA SER A 62 2.49 4.63 -4.23
C SER A 62 4.00 4.94 -4.20
N ARG A 63 4.80 4.13 -4.89
CA ARG A 63 6.24 4.35 -5.00
C ARG A 63 6.54 5.65 -5.74
N PHE A 64 5.79 5.95 -6.80
CA PHE A 64 5.93 7.20 -7.54
C PHE A 64 5.57 8.41 -6.69
N ALA A 65 4.44 8.39 -5.98
CA ALA A 65 4.09 9.47 -5.05
C ALA A 65 5.18 9.67 -3.98
N LEU A 66 5.73 8.60 -3.40
CA LEU A 66 6.81 8.74 -2.43
C LEU A 66 8.12 9.29 -3.06
N LEU A 67 8.40 8.96 -4.32
CA LEU A 67 9.49 9.55 -5.08
C LEU A 67 9.33 11.06 -5.18
N GLU A 68 8.14 11.52 -5.60
CA GLU A 68 7.82 12.94 -5.71
C GLU A 68 7.93 13.66 -4.35
N ALA A 69 7.40 13.08 -3.27
CA ALA A 69 7.56 13.64 -1.92
C ALA A 69 9.04 13.83 -1.54
N LEU A 70 9.87 12.80 -1.73
CA LEU A 70 11.29 12.87 -1.38
C LEU A 70 12.05 13.87 -2.28
N ALA A 71 11.74 13.88 -3.58
CA ALA A 71 12.36 14.77 -4.54
C ALA A 71 12.01 16.24 -4.24
N CYS A 72 10.73 16.54 -3.98
CA CYS A 72 10.29 17.88 -3.57
C CYS A 72 10.97 18.32 -2.26
N LYS A 73 11.08 17.42 -1.27
CA LYS A 73 11.75 17.74 -0.01
C LYS A 73 13.21 18.18 -0.24
N ILE A 74 13.97 17.38 -0.99
CA ILE A 74 15.37 17.67 -1.30
C ILE A 74 15.46 18.99 -2.08
N TRP A 75 14.64 19.15 -3.12
CA TRP A 75 14.66 20.33 -3.97
C TRP A 75 14.43 21.62 -3.17
N TYR A 76 13.29 21.72 -2.47
CA TYR A 76 12.90 22.96 -1.80
C TYR A 76 13.71 23.29 -0.54
N LEU A 77 14.27 22.29 0.15
CA LEU A 77 15.02 22.50 1.39
C LEU A 77 16.55 22.53 1.20
N GLU A 78 17.07 21.91 0.15
CA GLU A 78 18.52 21.74 -0.06
C GLU A 78 19.03 22.47 -1.32
N LYS A 79 18.22 22.59 -2.38
CA LYS A 79 18.66 23.16 -3.67
C LYS A 79 18.16 24.58 -3.91
N VAL A 80 16.94 24.91 -3.49
CA VAL A 80 16.37 26.27 -3.62
C VAL A 80 16.98 27.22 -2.58
N ASN A 81 17.36 28.43 -3.02
CA ASN A 81 17.92 29.49 -2.16
C ASN A 81 17.19 30.83 -2.39
N PRO A 82 16.56 31.44 -1.36
CA PRO A 82 16.43 30.92 0.01
C PRO A 82 15.59 29.64 0.07
N LYS A 83 15.76 28.84 1.12
CA LYS A 83 14.95 27.62 1.33
C LYS A 83 13.46 27.96 1.32
N ASP A 84 12.67 27.10 0.70
CA ASP A 84 11.22 27.25 0.58
C ASP A 84 10.50 26.17 1.40
N GLU A 85 10.40 26.42 2.70
CA GLU A 85 9.84 25.44 3.64
C GLU A 85 8.34 25.20 3.41
N ASP A 86 7.60 26.23 2.99
CA ASP A 86 6.16 26.14 2.78
C ASP A 86 5.83 25.19 1.62
N ASN A 87 6.50 25.33 0.48
CA ASN A 87 6.32 24.41 -0.65
C ASN A 87 6.84 23.01 -0.31
N ALA A 88 7.96 22.88 0.41
CA ALA A 88 8.42 21.58 0.88
C ALA A 88 7.35 20.87 1.71
N ILE A 89 6.73 21.58 2.66
CA ILE A 89 5.68 21.02 3.53
C ILE A 89 4.45 20.64 2.70
N PHE A 90 4.00 21.53 1.82
CA PHE A 90 2.84 21.29 0.97
C PHE A 90 3.00 20.03 0.11
N PHE A 91 4.08 19.94 -0.67
CA PHE A 91 4.28 18.82 -1.59
C PHE A 91 4.59 17.50 -0.88
N VAL A 92 5.42 17.53 0.17
CA VAL A 92 5.72 16.31 0.95
C VAL A 92 4.45 15.75 1.57
N ARG A 93 3.62 16.61 2.16
CA ARG A 93 2.33 16.20 2.70
C ARG A 93 1.43 15.65 1.60
N PHE A 94 1.21 16.41 0.52
CA PHE A 94 0.30 16.05 -0.57
C PHE A 94 0.59 14.65 -1.12
N TYR A 95 1.85 14.37 -1.44
CA TYR A 95 2.23 13.08 -1.98
C TYR A 95 2.24 11.97 -0.92
N SER A 96 2.70 12.24 0.30
CA SER A 96 2.70 11.22 1.38
C SER A 96 1.29 10.80 1.80
N ASP A 97 0.34 11.75 1.74
CA ASP A 97 -1.09 11.52 1.91
C ASP A 97 -1.58 10.50 0.86
N ASP A 98 -1.28 10.72 -0.42
CA ASP A 98 -1.64 9.80 -1.51
C ASP A 98 -0.99 8.41 -1.33
N VAL A 99 0.27 8.33 -0.87
CA VAL A 99 0.92 7.05 -0.55
C VAL A 99 0.12 6.28 0.51
N ALA A 100 -0.31 6.94 1.59
CA ALA A 100 -1.06 6.28 2.66
C ALA A 100 -2.42 5.74 2.17
N LEU A 101 -3.11 6.48 1.29
CA LEU A 101 -4.35 6.02 0.65
C LEU A 101 -4.11 4.81 -0.26
N ARG A 102 -3.12 4.89 -1.13
CA ARG A 102 -2.83 3.84 -2.11
C ARG A 102 -2.31 2.57 -1.47
N LEU A 103 -1.49 2.66 -0.41
CA LEU A 103 -1.05 1.48 0.34
C LEU A 103 -2.22 0.69 0.93
N TYR A 104 -3.22 1.37 1.48
CA TYR A 104 -4.45 0.71 1.94
C TYR A 104 -5.15 0.00 0.77
N SER A 105 -5.34 0.68 -0.36
CA SER A 105 -5.99 0.10 -1.54
C SER A 105 -5.22 -1.12 -2.09
N ALA A 106 -3.89 -1.03 -2.16
CA ALA A 106 -3.03 -2.12 -2.60
C ALA A 106 -3.17 -3.36 -1.70
N ALA A 107 -3.29 -3.17 -0.38
CA ALA A 107 -3.57 -4.25 0.56
C ALA A 107 -4.95 -4.87 0.39
N GLU A 108 -5.97 -4.09 0.02
CA GLU A 108 -7.30 -4.63 -0.29
C GLU A 108 -7.29 -5.46 -1.59
N HIS A 109 -6.52 -5.05 -2.61
CA HIS A 109 -6.30 -5.86 -3.81
C HIS A 109 -5.53 -7.15 -3.52
N LEU A 110 -4.47 -7.07 -2.70
CA LEU A 110 -3.75 -8.27 -2.23
C LEU A 110 -4.68 -9.23 -1.48
N ALA A 111 -5.54 -8.71 -0.60
CA ALA A 111 -6.51 -9.52 0.12
C ALA A 111 -7.49 -10.23 -0.83
N LYS A 112 -7.98 -9.54 -1.88
CA LYS A 112 -8.80 -10.16 -2.93
C LYS A 112 -8.05 -11.26 -3.67
N ALA A 113 -6.79 -11.02 -4.04
CA ALA A 113 -5.97 -12.03 -4.71
C ALA A 113 -5.85 -13.30 -3.86
N VAL A 114 -5.61 -13.13 -2.56
CA VAL A 114 -5.52 -14.26 -1.60
C VAL A 114 -6.84 -15.00 -1.45
N VAL A 115 -7.98 -14.29 -1.44
CA VAL A 115 -9.31 -14.91 -1.40
C VAL A 115 -9.52 -15.83 -2.60
N PHE A 116 -9.26 -15.36 -3.81
CA PHE A 116 -9.44 -16.15 -5.03
C PHE A 116 -8.41 -17.27 -5.16
N MET A 117 -7.14 -17.01 -4.81
CA MET A 117 -6.06 -17.99 -4.87
C MET A 117 -6.28 -19.17 -3.92
N LEU A 118 -6.86 -18.92 -2.74
CA LEU A 118 -7.07 -19.93 -1.70
C LEU A 118 -8.54 -20.36 -1.55
N ASP A 119 -9.40 -19.96 -2.48
CA ASP A 119 -10.84 -20.27 -2.50
C ASP A 119 -11.53 -20.00 -1.15
N ILE A 120 -11.30 -18.81 -0.59
CA ILE A 120 -11.90 -18.40 0.69
C ILE A 120 -13.34 -17.96 0.45
N SER A 121 -14.31 -18.69 1.00
CA SER A 121 -15.72 -18.35 0.80
C SER A 121 -16.10 -16.94 1.27
N ASP A 122 -16.93 -16.27 0.47
CA ASP A 122 -17.47 -14.94 0.78
C ASP A 122 -18.23 -14.90 2.11
N GLU A 123 -18.87 -16.01 2.49
CA GLU A 123 -19.57 -16.14 3.77
C GLU A 123 -18.61 -16.00 4.96
N LYS A 124 -17.42 -16.64 4.90
CA LYS A 124 -16.39 -16.49 5.95
C LYS A 124 -15.91 -15.04 6.05
N ILE A 125 -15.78 -14.35 4.92
CA ILE A 125 -15.42 -12.93 4.89
C ILE A 125 -16.53 -12.08 5.51
N LYS A 126 -17.79 -12.30 5.15
CA LYS A 126 -18.96 -11.56 5.71
C LYS A 126 -19.07 -11.74 7.22
N ASN A 127 -18.88 -12.96 7.71
CA ASN A 127 -19.01 -13.31 9.14
C ASN A 127 -17.82 -12.85 10.01
N THR A 128 -16.73 -12.37 9.40
CA THR A 128 -15.55 -11.91 10.14
C THR A 128 -15.66 -10.43 10.52
N ARG A 129 -15.72 -10.16 11.83
CA ARG A 129 -15.80 -8.80 12.39
C ARG A 129 -14.45 -8.08 12.36
N THR A 130 -14.15 -7.38 11.26
CA THR A 130 -13.13 -6.31 11.13
C THR A 130 -13.56 -5.32 10.03
N GLY A 131 -13.03 -4.09 10.05
CA GLY A 131 -13.41 -3.05 9.08
C GLY A 131 -12.88 -3.27 7.66
N SER A 132 -11.62 -3.69 7.51
CA SER A 132 -10.97 -3.89 6.19
C SER A 132 -11.00 -5.35 5.73
N ARG A 133 -11.01 -5.60 4.40
CA ARG A 133 -10.93 -6.96 3.84
C ARG A 133 -9.60 -7.60 4.17
N PHE A 134 -8.51 -6.83 4.11
CA PHE A 134 -7.19 -7.29 4.52
C PHE A 134 -7.18 -7.86 5.94
N GLY A 135 -7.79 -7.15 6.90
CA GLY A 135 -7.92 -7.62 8.27
C GLY A 135 -8.74 -8.91 8.40
N LYS A 136 -9.81 -9.05 7.60
CA LYS A 136 -10.67 -10.25 7.57
C LYS A 136 -9.90 -11.46 7.06
N VAL A 137 -9.26 -11.33 5.90
CA VAL A 137 -8.49 -12.40 5.25
C VAL A 137 -7.37 -12.88 6.18
N ARG A 138 -6.59 -11.96 6.76
CA ARG A 138 -5.56 -12.31 7.76
C ARG A 138 -6.15 -13.13 8.91
N LYS A 139 -7.28 -12.69 9.48
CA LYS A 139 -7.89 -13.37 10.63
C LYS A 139 -8.36 -14.78 10.28
N ILE A 140 -8.97 -14.97 9.11
CA ILE A 140 -9.39 -16.29 8.62
C ILE A 140 -8.17 -17.20 8.42
N LEU A 141 -7.10 -16.67 7.82
CA LEU A 141 -5.87 -17.43 7.58
C LEU A 141 -5.15 -17.83 8.87
N LEU A 142 -5.14 -16.97 9.90
CA LEU A 142 -4.60 -17.33 11.22
C LEU A 142 -5.36 -18.49 11.87
N GLN A 143 -6.66 -18.63 11.58
CA GLN A 143 -7.49 -19.71 12.14
C GLN A 143 -7.41 -21.01 11.33
N THR A 144 -7.13 -20.93 10.04
CA THR A 144 -7.23 -22.07 9.12
C THR A 144 -5.88 -22.56 8.59
N HIS A 145 -4.89 -21.67 8.52
CA HIS A 145 -3.60 -21.90 7.85
C HIS A 145 -2.48 -21.13 8.58
N SER A 146 -2.39 -21.23 9.91
CA SER A 146 -1.47 -20.42 10.75
C SER A 146 -0.01 -20.44 10.31
N ASP A 147 0.48 -21.59 9.86
CA ASP A 147 1.90 -21.78 9.49
C ASP A 147 2.23 -21.45 8.03
N HIS A 148 1.21 -21.16 7.22
CA HIS A 148 1.35 -20.88 5.80
C HIS A 148 2.11 -19.56 5.58
N ILE A 149 2.97 -19.52 4.55
CA ILE A 149 3.83 -18.35 4.26
C ILE A 149 3.02 -17.07 4.07
N ILE A 150 1.89 -17.16 3.36
CA ILE A 150 0.96 -16.04 3.17
C ILE A 150 0.46 -15.53 4.52
N THR A 151 0.02 -16.42 5.40
CA THR A 151 -0.49 -16.05 6.72
C THR A 151 0.56 -15.27 7.51
N LYS A 152 1.80 -15.77 7.53
CA LYS A 152 2.93 -15.10 8.19
C LYS A 152 3.21 -13.73 7.58
N SER A 153 3.27 -13.62 6.24
CA SER A 153 3.49 -12.35 5.56
C SER A 153 2.40 -11.31 5.86
N LEU A 154 1.13 -11.70 5.78
CA LEU A 154 0.02 -10.78 6.08
C LEU A 154 -0.02 -10.39 7.56
N ASP A 155 0.30 -11.34 8.45
CA ASP A 155 0.32 -11.10 9.89
C ASP A 155 1.44 -10.16 10.32
N GLU A 156 2.65 -10.37 9.80
CA GLU A 156 3.81 -9.49 10.02
C GLU A 156 3.51 -8.06 9.54
N LEU A 157 2.98 -7.90 8.33
CA LEU A 157 2.58 -6.58 7.82
C LEU A 157 1.53 -5.92 8.71
N TYR A 158 0.48 -6.67 9.07
CA TYR A 158 -0.59 -6.15 9.92
C TYR A 158 -0.08 -5.73 11.31
N ARG A 159 0.90 -6.46 11.87
CA ARG A 159 1.45 -6.20 13.20
C ARG A 159 2.47 -5.07 13.20
N SER A 160 3.10 -4.77 12.07
CA SER A 160 4.09 -3.71 11.92
C SER A 160 3.60 -2.37 12.46
N LYS A 161 4.48 -1.68 13.19
CA LYS A 161 4.21 -0.36 13.76
C LYS A 161 4.01 0.68 12.68
N GLU A 162 4.86 0.68 11.65
CA GLU A 162 4.86 1.67 10.57
C GLU A 162 3.63 1.49 9.69
N TRP A 163 3.26 0.23 9.38
CA TRP A 163 2.01 -0.08 8.70
C TRP A 163 0.79 0.39 9.50
N LYS A 164 0.67 0.00 10.78
CA LYS A 164 -0.44 0.44 11.64
C LYS A 164 -0.56 1.94 11.73
N THR A 165 0.57 2.63 11.85
CA THR A 165 0.61 4.10 11.92
C THR A 165 0.14 4.73 10.61
N THR A 166 0.59 4.20 9.47
CA THR A 166 0.15 4.62 8.13
C THR A 166 -1.36 4.44 7.94
N ILE A 167 -1.90 3.27 8.28
CA ILE A 167 -3.33 3.00 8.15
C ILE A 167 -4.15 3.85 9.11
N LYS A 168 -3.69 4.04 10.36
CA LYS A 168 -4.36 4.94 11.31
C LYS A 168 -4.37 6.40 10.84
N TYR A 169 -3.26 6.86 10.24
CA TYR A 169 -3.16 8.18 9.64
C TYR A 169 -4.20 8.35 8.53
N ARG A 170 -4.25 7.40 7.58
CA ARG A 170 -5.24 7.36 6.51
C ARG A 170 -6.68 7.31 7.03
N ASP A 171 -6.97 6.47 8.02
CA ASP A 171 -8.31 6.32 8.55
C ASP A 171 -8.77 7.59 9.27
N SER A 172 -7.87 8.26 9.97
CA SER A 172 -8.14 9.58 10.56
C SER A 172 -8.50 10.59 9.49
N TRP A 173 -7.76 10.61 8.38
CA TRP A 173 -8.05 11.50 7.25
C TRP A 173 -9.41 11.21 6.61
N VAL A 174 -9.68 9.96 6.26
CA VAL A 174 -10.88 9.58 5.50
C VAL A 174 -12.16 9.66 6.34
N HIS A 175 -12.09 9.30 7.63
CA HIS A 175 -13.30 9.19 8.46
C HIS A 175 -13.54 10.39 9.38
N ASN A 176 -12.50 11.17 9.70
CA ASN A 176 -12.63 12.32 10.59
C ASN A 176 -12.22 13.61 9.89
N GLN A 177 -10.91 13.83 9.77
CA GLN A 177 -10.30 14.99 9.13
C GLN A 177 -8.82 14.69 8.85
N PRO A 178 -8.21 15.32 7.83
CA PRO A 178 -6.77 15.24 7.62
C PRO A 178 -6.01 15.63 8.90
N PRO A 179 -5.03 14.85 9.37
CA PRO A 179 -4.21 15.24 10.52
C PRO A 179 -3.49 16.57 10.28
N ILE A 180 -3.37 17.38 11.34
CA ILE A 180 -2.70 18.68 11.27
C ILE A 180 -1.19 18.44 11.21
N ILE A 181 -0.53 19.02 10.20
CA ILE A 181 0.91 18.93 9.97
C ILE A 181 1.58 20.23 10.40
N LYS A 182 2.71 20.14 11.11
CA LYS A 182 3.52 21.30 11.54
C LYS A 182 3.94 22.13 10.32
N GLY A 183 3.78 23.45 10.43
CA GLY A 183 4.15 24.42 9.39
C GLY A 183 3.10 24.60 8.29
N THR A 184 1.86 24.14 8.49
CA THR A 184 0.72 24.43 7.59
C THR A 184 -0.08 25.67 8.00
N GLY A 185 0.51 26.55 8.81
CA GLY A 185 -0.16 27.74 9.35
C GLY A 185 -1.20 27.41 10.43
N MET A 186 -2.23 28.26 10.54
CA MET A 186 -3.33 28.09 11.49
C MET A 186 -4.37 27.12 10.93
N VAL A 187 -4.43 25.92 11.52
CA VAL A 187 -5.40 24.87 11.16
C VAL A 187 -6.20 24.47 12.39
N PHE A 188 -7.47 24.11 12.19
CA PHE A 188 -8.42 23.85 13.26
C PHE A 188 -9.00 22.44 13.15
N GLU A 189 -9.02 21.71 14.25
CA GLU A 189 -9.71 20.44 14.39
C GLU A 189 -11.24 20.60 14.41
N ARG A 190 -11.95 19.62 13.86
CA ARG A 190 -13.41 19.47 13.97
C ARG A 190 -13.77 18.99 15.39
N LYS A 191 -13.78 19.90 16.37
CA LYS A 191 -14.17 19.65 17.77
C LYS A 191 -14.93 20.84 18.37
N ASN A 192 -15.66 20.59 19.46
CA ASN A 192 -16.28 21.68 20.22
C ASN A 192 -15.18 22.57 20.85
N ARG A 193 -15.33 23.88 20.72
CA ARG A 193 -14.37 24.89 21.19
C ARG A 193 -14.64 25.35 22.62
N TRP A 194 -15.86 25.16 23.10
CA TRP A 194 -16.23 25.45 24.47
C TRP A 194 -15.77 24.30 25.36
N LEU A 195 -14.89 24.61 26.32
CA LEU A 195 -14.59 23.74 27.44
C LEU A 195 -15.55 24.11 28.57
N ILE A 196 -16.54 23.25 28.81
CA ILE A 196 -17.54 23.43 29.85
C ILE A 196 -17.07 22.66 31.09
N SER A 197 -17.01 23.34 32.23
CA SER A 197 -16.68 22.77 33.53
C SER A 197 -17.64 23.29 34.60
N GLU A 198 -17.63 22.70 35.79
CA GLU A 198 -18.43 23.18 36.93
C GLU A 198 -18.15 24.65 37.29
N SER A 199 -16.95 25.16 36.99
CA SER A 199 -16.54 26.53 37.24
C SER A 199 -16.81 27.51 36.09
N GLY A 200 -17.51 27.07 35.03
CA GLY A 200 -17.90 27.89 33.89
C GLY A 200 -17.39 27.39 32.55
N SER A 201 -17.55 28.23 31.52
CA SER A 201 -17.21 27.92 30.13
C SER A 201 -15.98 28.71 29.67
N LYS A 202 -15.02 28.03 29.04
CA LYS A 202 -13.79 28.65 28.49
C LYS A 202 -13.74 28.47 26.98
N LEU A 203 -13.27 29.51 26.28
CA LEU A 203 -13.02 29.53 24.84
C LEU A 203 -11.60 30.00 24.58
N GLY A 204 -10.80 29.20 23.87
CA GLY A 204 -9.49 29.65 23.37
C GLY A 204 -9.69 30.54 22.13
N ILE A 205 -9.07 31.73 22.11
CA ILE A 205 -9.12 32.67 20.98
C ILE A 205 -7.70 32.86 20.44
N GLY A 206 -7.54 32.81 19.12
CA GLY A 206 -6.35 33.33 18.43
C GLY A 206 -5.21 32.35 18.14
N ALA A 207 -5.33 31.07 18.47
CA ALA A 207 -4.37 30.04 18.09
C ALA A 207 -5.07 28.87 17.39
N GLY A 208 -4.48 28.37 16.29
CA GLY A 208 -4.87 27.09 15.69
C GLY A 208 -4.66 25.92 16.66
N ASP A 209 -5.09 24.73 16.27
CA ASP A 209 -4.80 23.52 17.06
C ASP A 209 -3.38 23.01 16.82
N GLU A 210 -2.84 22.32 17.83
CA GLU A 210 -1.49 21.75 17.77
C GLU A 210 -1.34 20.72 16.64
N PRO A 211 -0.20 20.73 15.91
CA PRO A 211 0.07 19.74 14.89
C PRO A 211 0.29 18.36 15.52
N LYS A 212 -0.27 17.33 14.88
CA LYS A 212 -0.10 15.93 15.30
C LYS A 212 1.17 15.29 14.74
N TYR A 213 1.66 15.81 13.62
CA TYR A 213 2.82 15.29 12.90
C TYR A 213 3.63 16.42 12.29
N SER A 214 4.93 16.20 12.07
CA SER A 214 5.71 16.92 11.06
C SER A 214 5.76 16.14 9.74
N VAL A 215 6.23 16.77 8.65
CA VAL A 215 6.51 16.06 7.40
C VAL A 215 7.57 14.95 7.56
N ASP A 216 8.54 15.15 8.44
CA ASP A 216 9.52 14.11 8.78
C ASP A 216 8.89 12.95 9.54
N ASN A 217 7.95 13.23 10.45
CA ASN A 217 7.19 12.18 11.11
C ASN A 217 6.33 11.41 10.11
N LEU A 218 5.70 12.08 9.13
CA LEU A 218 4.89 11.43 8.11
C LEU A 218 5.74 10.48 7.25
N LEU A 219 6.88 10.97 6.74
CA LEU A 219 7.80 10.15 5.95
C LEU A 219 8.38 8.97 6.76
N SER A 220 8.59 9.13 8.07
CA SER A 220 9.23 8.10 8.89
C SER A 220 8.39 6.84 9.09
N PHE A 221 7.06 6.90 8.91
CA PHE A 221 6.21 5.70 8.92
C PHE A 221 5.68 5.32 7.53
N VAL A 222 5.42 6.28 6.64
CA VAL A 222 4.92 5.99 5.29
C VAL A 222 5.97 5.25 4.45
N LYS A 223 7.24 5.70 4.51
CA LYS A 223 8.32 5.08 3.75
C LYS A 223 8.56 3.63 4.17
N PRO A 224 8.77 3.29 5.46
CA PRO A 224 8.92 1.89 5.85
C PRO A 224 7.69 1.03 5.57
N ALA A 225 6.47 1.58 5.67
CA ALA A 225 5.26 0.85 5.31
C ALA A 225 5.25 0.43 3.83
N LEU A 226 5.72 1.30 2.92
CA LEU A 226 5.92 0.96 1.51
C LEU A 226 6.93 -0.18 1.32
N PHE A 227 8.07 -0.15 2.03
CA PHE A 227 9.07 -1.22 1.99
C PHE A 227 8.49 -2.55 2.46
N GLN A 228 7.83 -2.55 3.62
CA GLN A 228 7.21 -3.73 4.21
C GLN A 228 6.13 -4.30 3.28
N PHE A 229 5.25 -3.45 2.74
CA PHE A 229 4.22 -3.91 1.80
C PHE A 229 4.85 -4.50 0.53
N THR A 230 5.88 -3.87 -0.02
CA THR A 230 6.61 -4.38 -1.19
C THR A 230 7.16 -5.78 -0.95
N GLU A 231 7.85 -5.97 0.19
CA GLU A 231 8.40 -7.27 0.59
C GLU A 231 7.31 -8.34 0.72
N LYS A 232 6.21 -8.03 1.41
CA LYS A 232 5.14 -9.01 1.63
C LYS A 232 4.36 -9.31 0.36
N LEU A 233 4.14 -8.32 -0.51
CA LEU A 233 3.56 -8.56 -1.83
C LEU A 233 4.46 -9.49 -2.66
N ALA A 234 5.78 -9.24 -2.68
CA ALA A 234 6.72 -10.11 -3.38
C ALA A 234 6.69 -11.56 -2.86
N SER A 235 6.58 -11.75 -1.54
CA SER A 235 6.47 -13.08 -0.94
C SER A 235 5.21 -13.82 -1.38
N VAL A 236 4.04 -13.17 -1.31
CA VAL A 236 2.76 -13.78 -1.70
C VAL A 236 2.71 -14.04 -3.22
N VAL A 237 3.24 -13.14 -4.03
CA VAL A 237 3.35 -13.31 -5.49
C VAL A 237 4.30 -14.46 -5.81
N GLY A 238 5.43 -14.57 -5.12
CA GLY A 238 6.35 -15.69 -5.29
C GLY A 238 5.70 -17.05 -4.98
N PHE A 239 4.80 -17.10 -3.99
CA PHE A 239 3.98 -18.28 -3.76
C PHE A 239 3.03 -18.56 -4.93
N TYR A 240 2.29 -17.55 -5.40
CA TYR A 240 1.38 -17.68 -6.55
C TYR A 240 2.08 -18.20 -7.80
N VAL A 241 3.26 -17.66 -8.13
CA VAL A 241 4.07 -18.10 -9.27
C VAL A 241 4.49 -19.57 -9.12
N LYS A 242 4.90 -20.00 -7.92
CA LYS A 242 5.21 -21.43 -7.67
C LYS A 242 4.01 -22.34 -7.87
N GLU A 243 2.81 -21.89 -7.51
CA GLU A 243 1.58 -22.67 -7.79
C GLU A 243 1.29 -22.76 -9.28
N LEU A 244 1.52 -21.69 -10.05
CA LEU A 244 1.43 -21.72 -11.51
C LEU A 244 2.46 -22.69 -12.13
N GLU A 245 3.70 -22.68 -11.65
CA GLU A 245 4.77 -23.59 -12.11
C GLU A 245 4.40 -25.06 -11.89
N LYS A 246 3.79 -25.40 -10.75
CA LYS A 246 3.27 -26.75 -10.47
C LYS A 246 2.18 -27.18 -11.47
N LYS A 247 1.48 -26.24 -12.09
CA LYS A 247 0.48 -26.47 -13.14
C LYS A 247 1.06 -26.43 -14.56
N GLY A 248 2.39 -26.28 -14.67
CA GLY A 248 3.10 -26.23 -15.92
C GLY A 248 3.00 -24.87 -16.63
N ILE A 249 2.76 -23.80 -15.88
CA ILE A 249 2.79 -22.42 -16.37
C ILE A 249 4.07 -21.77 -15.85
N THR A 250 4.93 -21.29 -16.75
CA THR A 250 6.18 -20.62 -16.40
C THR A 250 6.15 -19.16 -16.82
N ILE A 251 6.73 -18.30 -16.00
CA ILE A 251 6.83 -16.85 -16.28
C ILE A 251 8.31 -16.54 -16.48
N THR A 252 8.65 -16.00 -17.63
CA THR A 252 10.01 -15.67 -18.04
C THR A 252 10.11 -14.17 -18.35
N GLU A 253 11.34 -13.69 -18.58
CA GLU A 253 11.56 -12.30 -19.03
C GLU A 253 10.89 -11.99 -20.37
N ASN A 254 10.64 -13.02 -21.19
CA ASN A 254 10.01 -12.92 -22.51
C ASN A 254 8.48 -13.16 -22.49
N GLY A 255 7.88 -13.28 -21.31
CA GLY A 255 6.45 -13.54 -21.16
C GLY A 255 6.12 -14.87 -20.49
N MET A 256 4.84 -15.23 -20.54
CA MET A 256 4.30 -16.43 -19.91
C MET A 256 4.18 -17.57 -20.92
N GLN A 257 4.55 -18.78 -20.51
CA GLN A 257 4.49 -20.00 -21.32
C GLN A 257 3.62 -21.05 -20.61
N VAL A 258 2.85 -21.80 -21.39
CA VAL A 258 1.98 -22.87 -20.88
C VAL A 258 2.41 -24.18 -21.51
N SER A 259 2.89 -25.12 -20.71
CA SER A 259 3.22 -26.46 -21.19
C SER A 259 1.95 -27.25 -21.46
N ILE A 260 1.69 -27.64 -22.71
CA ILE A 260 0.62 -28.57 -23.03
C ILE A 260 1.21 -29.97 -22.87
N LEU A 261 0.97 -30.62 -21.74
CA LEU A 261 1.26 -32.06 -21.65
C LEU A 261 0.43 -32.74 -22.74
N LYS A 262 1.10 -33.47 -23.66
CA LYS A 262 0.41 -34.36 -24.59
C LYS A 262 -0.43 -35.31 -23.74
N SER A 263 -1.75 -35.18 -23.78
CA SER A 263 -2.62 -36.27 -23.35
C SER A 263 -2.16 -37.51 -24.10
N ARG A 264 -1.71 -38.54 -23.39
CA ARG A 264 -1.56 -39.85 -24.00
C ARG A 264 -2.92 -40.16 -24.61
N ALA A 265 -2.99 -40.16 -25.94
CA ALA A 265 -4.10 -40.73 -26.67
C ALA A 265 -4.15 -42.19 -26.23
N GLY A 266 -5.11 -42.50 -25.36
CA GLY A 266 -5.60 -43.86 -25.13
C GLY A 266 -6.64 -44.15 -26.20
#